data_AF-A0A077HL83-F1
#
_entry.id   AF-A0A077HL83-F1
#
_cell.length_a   1.000
_cell.length_b   1.000
_cell.length_c   1.000
_cell.angle_alpha   90.00
_cell.angle_beta   90.00
_cell.angle_gamma   90.00
#
_symmetry.space_group_name_H-M   'P 1'
#
loop_
_entity.id
_entity.type
_entity.pdbx_description
1 polymer ?
#
loop_
_entity_poly.entity_id
_entity_poly.type
_entity_poly.pdbx_seq_one_letter_code
_entity_poly.pdbx_strand_id
1 'polypeptide(L)'
;MGYKFSNEFRREAVELYESGLSAAAVFDRLEAAHGVRPSRATLTLWVAAHRHGVDQDLVDDAERVRECAAEVIGRVVASRVVLGATISKVAAEYGCGTTAVSRWVDSFGPKTPLDPSVSFNDVVLATMERVNEHRKNIREQNAARQQAAQAPKLRPVDEWLPGSTPDVNNLPDDPAALKRIIAAQVERDMVKDALLQAAFEQRAGGEAGKDLAPAGQPDLTVRTAAVEILVHAGGVSVRKACRLVGLSKSTFFDRRDQLRRHALRQKRRAELAREITDIVEASGCSYGYRRVHHALAKRGIVVSEKVVNALMGECGLRPKGKRIRRHSSYAGENEHKPENLLLIDPDAQPEQVMYPDGVSTYFKTNALAFDLHHDFYADKPWQKLGTDVTEVNCVDGKLFISPVVDFYDGYIPVVAMSPTPDTGLVMDMMDQLKAHLPEGARPIIHSDRGMLYRTHRWVETITDSSHDTTTCRLCETGQFCPNKWLLIPSLSRKGTSGDNARVEGFFGTMKQECIYGRPETELMTRAEMIRYINRYVDFYNHERLKSTLTEGYTTIAQYRQALSV
;
A
#
# COMPACT_ATOMS: atom_id res chain seq x y z
N MET A 1 -28.07 -32.04 8.29
CA MET A 1 -29.03 -31.89 9.41
C MET A 1 -30.39 -31.67 8.78
N GLY A 2 -31.37 -32.55 9.02
CA GLY A 2 -32.71 -32.38 8.47
C GLY A 2 -33.38 -31.13 9.05
N TYR A 3 -34.01 -30.32 8.20
CA TYR A 3 -34.74 -29.14 8.64
C TYR A 3 -35.88 -29.54 9.58
N LYS A 4 -36.04 -28.83 10.70
CA LYS A 4 -37.07 -29.09 11.72
C LYS A 4 -38.52 -28.91 11.19
N PHE A 5 -38.70 -28.21 10.07
CA PHE A 5 -39.98 -27.92 9.43
C PHE A 5 -39.82 -27.93 7.90
N SER A 6 -40.70 -28.64 7.17
CA SER A 6 -40.70 -28.71 5.69
C SER A 6 -41.19 -27.41 5.04
N ASN A 7 -40.95 -27.25 3.74
CA ASN A 7 -41.34 -26.03 3.01
C ASN A 7 -42.86 -25.87 2.91
N GLU A 8 -43.58 -26.98 2.71
CA GLU A 8 -45.03 -27.03 2.73
C GLU A 8 -45.58 -26.60 4.08
N PHE A 9 -44.96 -27.05 5.18
CA PHE A 9 -45.32 -26.66 6.55
C PHE A 9 -45.16 -25.14 6.78
N ARG A 10 -44.07 -24.55 6.28
CA ARG A 10 -43.81 -23.10 6.44
C ARG A 10 -44.81 -22.26 5.65
N ARG A 11 -45.12 -22.66 4.42
CA ARG A 11 -46.12 -21.99 3.57
C ARG A 11 -47.50 -22.00 4.22
N GLU A 12 -47.95 -23.18 4.67
CA GLU A 12 -49.23 -23.32 5.36
C GLU A 12 -49.30 -22.42 6.61
N ALA A 13 -48.22 -22.39 7.41
CA ALA A 13 -48.15 -21.54 8.60
C ALA A 13 -48.31 -20.04 8.30
N VAL A 14 -47.71 -19.58 7.19
CA VAL A 14 -47.81 -18.18 6.75
C VAL A 14 -49.17 -17.87 6.17
N GLU A 15 -49.74 -18.75 5.34
CA GLU A 15 -51.08 -18.58 4.77
C GLU A 15 -52.15 -18.47 5.86
N LEU A 16 -52.08 -19.34 6.88
CA LEU A 16 -52.98 -19.28 8.03
C LEU A 16 -52.82 -17.95 8.80
N TYR A 17 -51.60 -17.46 8.97
CA TYR A 17 -51.36 -16.20 9.67
C TYR A 17 -51.86 -14.98 8.86
N GLU A 18 -51.62 -14.95 7.55
CA GLU A 18 -52.07 -13.89 6.64
C GLU A 18 -53.59 -13.92 6.41
N SER A 19 -54.26 -15.07 6.64
CA SER A 19 -55.73 -15.14 6.64
C SER A 19 -56.39 -14.50 7.86
N GLY A 20 -55.61 -13.85 8.75
CA GLY A 20 -56.09 -13.11 9.92
C GLY A 20 -56.19 -13.94 11.21
N LEU A 21 -55.68 -15.18 11.23
CA LEU A 21 -55.64 -15.98 12.45
C LEU A 21 -54.61 -15.44 13.44
N SER A 22 -54.92 -15.52 14.74
CA SER A 22 -53.93 -15.21 15.78
C SER A 22 -52.80 -16.25 15.76
N ALA A 23 -51.60 -15.86 16.18
CA ALA A 23 -50.46 -16.78 16.24
C ALA A 23 -50.78 -18.05 17.05
N ALA A 24 -51.56 -17.93 18.13
CA ALA A 24 -52.01 -19.08 18.92
C ALA A 24 -52.89 -20.04 18.10
N ALA A 25 -53.85 -19.52 17.35
CA ALA A 25 -54.73 -20.32 16.49
C ALA A 25 -53.98 -20.98 15.32
N VAL A 26 -52.93 -20.32 14.78
CA VAL A 26 -52.03 -20.91 13.79
C VAL A 26 -51.26 -22.10 14.39
N PHE A 27 -50.72 -21.94 15.61
CA PHE A 27 -49.99 -23.02 16.28
C PHE A 27 -50.87 -24.24 16.55
N ASP A 28 -52.08 -24.01 17.07
CA ASP A 28 -52.98 -25.11 17.44
C ASP A 28 -53.44 -25.90 16.19
N ARG A 29 -53.60 -25.22 15.04
CA ARG A 29 -53.89 -25.89 13.75
C ARG A 29 -52.70 -26.70 13.22
N LEU A 30 -51.49 -26.12 13.24
CA LEU A 30 -50.29 -26.81 12.74
C LEU A 30 -49.90 -27.99 13.63
N GLU A 31 -50.08 -27.87 14.94
CA GLU A 31 -49.84 -28.94 15.91
C GLU A 31 -50.84 -30.10 15.72
N ALA A 32 -52.11 -29.79 15.46
CA ALA A 32 -53.12 -30.80 15.15
C ALA A 32 -52.88 -31.51 13.81
N ALA A 33 -52.38 -30.80 12.79
CA ALA A 33 -52.17 -31.34 11.45
C ALA A 33 -50.87 -32.13 11.30
N HIS A 34 -49.77 -31.66 11.91
CA HIS A 34 -48.42 -32.19 11.66
C HIS A 34 -47.70 -32.68 12.93
N GLY A 35 -48.29 -32.50 14.12
CA GLY A 35 -47.70 -32.92 15.40
C GLY A 35 -46.47 -32.10 15.84
N VAL A 36 -46.18 -30.98 15.18
CA VAL A 36 -45.03 -30.11 15.50
C VAL A 36 -45.47 -28.66 15.61
N ARG A 37 -45.03 -27.98 16.68
CA ARG A 37 -45.36 -26.59 16.98
C ARG A 37 -44.16 -25.65 16.73
N PRO A 38 -44.27 -24.64 15.84
CA PRO A 38 -43.22 -23.64 15.68
C PRO A 38 -43.24 -22.64 16.84
N SER A 39 -42.11 -22.00 17.11
CA SER A 39 -42.07 -20.90 18.08
C SER A 39 -42.69 -19.64 17.49
N ARG A 40 -43.15 -18.71 18.34
CA ARG A 40 -43.65 -17.41 17.88
C ARG A 40 -42.62 -16.62 17.09
N ALA A 41 -41.36 -16.64 17.54
CA ALA A 41 -40.26 -16.02 16.81
C ALA A 41 -40.06 -16.65 15.42
N THR A 42 -40.20 -17.97 15.32
CA THR A 42 -40.10 -18.71 14.05
C THR A 42 -41.20 -18.33 13.07
N LEU A 43 -42.46 -18.26 13.53
CA LEU A 43 -43.57 -17.83 12.67
C LEU A 43 -43.41 -16.38 12.21
N THR A 44 -42.98 -15.48 13.11
CA THR A 44 -42.71 -14.08 12.75
C THR A 44 -41.63 -13.95 11.67
N LEU A 45 -40.58 -14.77 11.73
CA LEU A 45 -39.54 -14.80 10.70
C LEU A 45 -40.06 -15.27 9.34
N TRP A 46 -40.89 -16.32 9.31
CA TRP A 46 -41.47 -16.81 8.06
C TRP A 46 -42.40 -15.79 7.41
N VAL A 47 -43.25 -15.14 8.22
CA VAL A 47 -44.17 -14.09 7.74
C VAL A 47 -43.38 -12.88 7.22
N ALA A 48 -42.34 -12.45 7.92
CA ALA A 48 -41.45 -11.38 7.46
C ALA A 48 -40.78 -11.73 6.12
N ALA A 49 -40.22 -12.94 6.01
CA ALA A 49 -39.62 -13.43 4.77
C ALA A 49 -40.62 -13.40 3.59
N HIS A 50 -41.85 -13.88 3.81
CA HIS A 50 -42.91 -13.89 2.80
C HIS A 50 -43.29 -12.48 2.33
N ARG A 51 -43.49 -11.54 3.27
CA ARG A 51 -43.86 -10.15 2.96
C ARG A 51 -42.79 -9.41 2.16
N HIS A 52 -41.52 -9.77 2.36
CA HIS A 52 -40.39 -9.16 1.66
C HIS A 52 -39.94 -9.94 0.42
N GLY A 53 -40.70 -10.96 -0.01
CA GLY A 53 -40.36 -11.76 -1.20
C GLY A 53 -39.07 -12.58 -1.03
N VAL A 54 -38.68 -12.86 0.22
CA VAL A 54 -37.54 -13.70 0.55
C VAL A 54 -38.03 -15.14 0.57
N ASP A 55 -37.48 -15.98 -0.32
CA ASP A 55 -37.82 -17.39 -0.34
C ASP A 55 -37.44 -18.05 0.99
N GLN A 56 -38.43 -18.68 1.63
CA GLN A 56 -38.34 -19.23 2.99
C GLN A 56 -37.42 -20.46 3.08
N ASP A 57 -36.94 -20.95 1.94
CA ASP A 57 -36.00 -22.07 1.80
C ASP A 57 -34.54 -21.67 2.07
N LEU A 58 -34.24 -20.36 2.17
CA LEU A 58 -32.87 -19.84 1.99
C LEU A 58 -32.08 -19.51 3.26
N VAL A 59 -32.50 -20.00 4.43
CA VAL A 59 -32.01 -19.45 5.71
C VAL A 59 -30.70 -20.07 6.22
N ASP A 60 -30.11 -21.12 5.61
CA ASP A 60 -28.89 -21.73 6.19
C ASP A 60 -27.82 -22.31 5.24
N ASP A 61 -27.88 -22.09 3.91
CA ASP A 61 -26.86 -22.66 3.01
C ASP A 61 -26.10 -21.62 2.16
N ALA A 62 -24.78 -21.77 2.12
CA ALA A 62 -23.83 -20.87 1.45
C ALA A 62 -23.94 -20.89 -0.09
N GLU A 63 -24.52 -21.94 -0.67
CA GLU A 63 -24.56 -22.12 -2.13
C GLU A 63 -25.72 -21.39 -2.84
N ARG A 64 -26.68 -20.80 -2.11
CA ARG A 64 -27.98 -20.37 -2.69
C ARG A 64 -28.22 -18.85 -2.78
N VAL A 65 -27.15 -18.05 -2.85
CA VAL A 65 -27.20 -16.64 -3.32
C VAL A 65 -27.88 -16.50 -4.70
N ARG A 66 -27.95 -17.59 -5.47
CA ARG A 66 -28.57 -17.67 -6.80
C ARG A 66 -30.10 -17.58 -6.82
N GLU A 67 -30.77 -17.95 -5.72
CA GLU A 67 -32.23 -18.16 -5.70
C GLU A 67 -33.01 -16.97 -5.15
N CYS A 68 -32.40 -16.13 -4.29
CA CYS A 68 -33.06 -14.92 -3.75
C CYS A 68 -33.25 -13.83 -4.82
N ALA A 69 -34.33 -13.05 -4.80
CA ALA A 69 -34.49 -11.94 -5.75
C ALA A 69 -33.39 -10.88 -5.56
N ALA A 70 -32.82 -10.37 -6.68
CA ALA A 70 -31.74 -9.37 -6.62
C ALA A 70 -32.16 -8.09 -5.89
N GLU A 71 -33.44 -7.73 -6.01
CA GLU A 71 -34.03 -6.59 -5.31
C GLU A 71 -34.00 -6.75 -3.79
N VAL A 72 -34.30 -7.95 -3.28
CA VAL A 72 -34.26 -8.25 -1.84
C VAL A 72 -32.84 -8.10 -1.30
N ILE A 73 -31.85 -8.64 -2.02
CA ILE A 73 -30.44 -8.48 -1.67
C ILE A 73 -30.07 -6.97 -1.67
N GLY A 74 -30.55 -6.22 -2.66
CA GLY A 74 -30.37 -4.77 -2.74
C GLY A 74 -30.93 -4.03 -1.52
N ARG A 75 -32.16 -4.35 -1.10
CA ARG A 75 -32.80 -3.73 0.07
C ARG A 75 -32.09 -4.08 1.38
N VAL A 76 -31.65 -5.33 1.55
CA VAL A 76 -30.87 -5.77 2.72
C VAL A 76 -29.55 -5.01 2.82
N VAL A 77 -28.82 -4.88 1.71
CA VAL A 77 -27.57 -4.12 1.66
C VAL A 77 -27.81 -2.64 1.92
N ALA A 78 -28.83 -2.04 1.31
CA ALA A 78 -29.19 -0.64 1.55
C ALA A 78 -29.58 -0.37 3.02
N SER A 79 -30.33 -1.26 3.67
CA SER A 79 -30.65 -1.14 5.10
C SER A 79 -29.42 -1.16 6.01
N ARG A 80 -28.36 -1.89 5.63
CA ARG A 80 -27.11 -1.94 6.41
C ARG A 80 -26.23 -0.71 6.19
N VAL A 81 -26.13 -0.24 4.95
CA VAL A 81 -25.12 0.76 4.58
C VAL A 81 -25.68 2.18 4.58
N VAL A 82 -26.96 2.37 4.26
CA VAL A 82 -27.61 3.69 4.26
C VAL A 82 -28.29 3.99 5.60
N LEU A 83 -29.06 3.03 6.13
CA LEU A 83 -29.81 3.24 7.38
C LEU A 83 -29.00 2.89 8.64
N GLY A 84 -27.78 2.35 8.48
CA GLY A 84 -26.92 1.95 9.60
C GLY A 84 -27.52 0.88 10.51
N ALA A 85 -28.49 0.10 10.02
CA ALA A 85 -29.14 -0.93 10.82
C ALA A 85 -28.14 -2.03 11.22
N THR A 86 -28.35 -2.66 12.37
CA THR A 86 -27.52 -3.80 12.81
C THR A 86 -27.84 -5.05 11.99
N ILE A 87 -26.88 -5.98 11.89
CA ILE A 87 -27.08 -7.28 11.18
C ILE A 87 -28.33 -7.98 11.70
N SER A 88 -28.50 -8.06 13.02
CA SER A 88 -29.63 -8.75 13.64
C SER A 88 -30.97 -8.08 13.35
N LYS A 89 -31.01 -6.74 13.28
CA LYS A 89 -32.23 -5.99 12.96
C LYS A 89 -32.65 -6.23 11.51
N VAL A 90 -31.70 -6.18 10.57
CA VAL A 90 -31.97 -6.43 9.15
C VAL A 90 -32.33 -7.91 8.91
N ALA A 91 -31.67 -8.83 9.59
CA ALA A 91 -32.01 -10.26 9.54
C ALA A 91 -33.46 -10.51 9.99
N ALA A 92 -33.90 -9.88 11.09
CA ALA A 92 -35.27 -10.00 11.58
C ALA A 92 -36.30 -9.34 10.66
N GLU A 93 -35.99 -8.16 10.12
CA GLU A 93 -36.86 -7.40 9.22
C GLU A 93 -37.14 -8.15 7.91
N TYR A 94 -36.10 -8.71 7.29
CA TYR A 94 -36.22 -9.43 6.02
C TYR A 94 -36.40 -10.95 6.19
N GLY A 95 -36.53 -11.44 7.42
CA GLY A 95 -36.73 -12.87 7.71
C GLY A 95 -35.60 -13.78 7.21
N CYS A 96 -34.35 -13.30 7.22
CA CYS A 96 -33.18 -14.03 6.73
C CYS A 96 -32.13 -14.27 7.83
N GLY A 97 -31.19 -15.18 7.60
CA GLY A 97 -30.11 -15.48 8.56
C GLY A 97 -29.09 -14.35 8.67
N THR A 98 -28.53 -14.11 9.86
CA THR A 98 -27.50 -13.07 10.09
C THR A 98 -26.24 -13.29 9.23
N THR A 99 -25.86 -14.56 9.01
CA THR A 99 -24.76 -14.96 8.12
C THR A 99 -25.03 -14.56 6.66
N ALA A 100 -26.27 -14.68 6.20
CA ALA A 100 -26.65 -14.27 4.84
C ALA A 100 -26.53 -12.75 4.66
N VAL A 101 -27.01 -11.98 5.65
CA VAL A 101 -26.87 -10.51 5.66
C VAL A 101 -25.40 -10.09 5.59
N SER A 102 -24.51 -10.70 6.40
CA SER A 102 -23.08 -10.38 6.35
C SER A 102 -22.50 -10.64 4.96
N ARG A 103 -22.73 -11.84 4.42
CA ARG A 103 -22.18 -12.22 3.10
C ARG A 103 -22.68 -11.34 1.97
N TRP A 104 -23.96 -10.96 1.97
CA TRP A 104 -24.52 -10.08 0.95
C TRP A 104 -23.93 -8.66 1.02
N VAL A 105 -23.73 -8.13 2.24
CA VAL A 105 -23.03 -6.84 2.42
C VAL A 105 -21.58 -6.93 1.97
N ASP A 106 -20.87 -8.00 2.31
CA ASP A 106 -19.46 -8.17 1.94
C ASP A 106 -19.28 -8.37 0.42
N SER A 107 -20.19 -9.12 -0.20
CA SER A 107 -20.09 -9.49 -1.62
C SER A 107 -20.60 -8.40 -2.56
N PHE A 108 -21.66 -7.68 -2.16
CA PHE A 108 -22.38 -6.76 -3.06
C PHE A 108 -22.50 -5.34 -2.51
N GLY A 109 -22.09 -5.08 -1.26
CA GLY A 109 -22.03 -3.73 -0.68
C GLY A 109 -20.95 -2.85 -1.31
N PRO A 110 -21.03 -1.52 -1.11
CA PRO A 110 -20.03 -0.58 -1.62
C PRO A 110 -18.68 -0.77 -0.92
N LYS A 111 -17.60 -0.80 -1.71
CA LYS A 111 -16.22 -1.00 -1.21
C LYS A 111 -15.57 0.28 -0.69
N THR A 112 -16.18 1.42 -0.97
CA THR A 112 -15.76 2.75 -0.51
C THR A 112 -16.88 3.36 0.34
N PRO A 113 -16.55 4.27 1.26
CA PRO A 113 -17.56 5.02 2.00
C PRO A 113 -18.55 5.68 1.04
N LEU A 114 -19.85 5.53 1.32
CA LEU A 114 -20.91 6.18 0.54
C LEU A 114 -20.87 7.69 0.79
N ASP A 115 -21.12 8.46 -0.27
CA ASP A 115 -21.43 9.88 -0.13
C ASP A 115 -22.79 10.04 0.60
N PRO A 116 -22.91 10.95 1.58
CA PRO A 116 -24.18 11.26 2.22
C PRO A 116 -25.35 11.58 1.28
N SER A 117 -25.09 11.95 0.02
CA SER A 117 -26.13 12.25 -0.98
C SER A 117 -26.75 11.01 -1.64
N VAL A 118 -26.20 9.82 -1.44
CA VAL A 118 -26.68 8.60 -2.12
C VAL A 118 -27.96 8.10 -1.43
N SER A 119 -29.03 7.95 -2.21
CA SER A 119 -30.32 7.51 -1.66
C SER A 119 -30.35 6.00 -1.42
N PHE A 120 -31.29 5.56 -0.58
CA PHE A 120 -31.56 4.14 -0.35
C PHE A 120 -31.79 3.38 -1.67
N ASN A 121 -32.58 3.95 -2.58
CA ASN A 121 -32.92 3.33 -3.86
C ASN A 121 -31.71 3.23 -4.80
N ASP A 122 -30.79 4.20 -4.76
CA ASP A 122 -29.57 4.15 -5.57
C ASP A 122 -28.67 2.97 -5.15
N VAL A 123 -28.57 2.72 -3.84
CA VAL A 123 -27.84 1.56 -3.32
C VAL A 123 -28.54 0.25 -3.68
N VAL A 124 -29.87 0.20 -3.65
CA VAL A 124 -30.63 -0.98 -4.09
C VAL A 124 -30.34 -1.29 -5.56
N LEU A 125 -30.45 -0.30 -6.45
CA LEU A 125 -30.25 -0.47 -7.89
C LEU A 125 -28.82 -0.90 -8.21
N ALA A 126 -27.82 -0.22 -7.63
CA ALA A 126 -26.41 -0.56 -7.84
C ALA A 126 -26.07 -1.97 -7.31
N THR A 127 -26.71 -2.40 -6.22
CA THR A 127 -26.53 -3.76 -5.69
C THR A 127 -27.17 -4.79 -6.62
N MET A 128 -28.36 -4.52 -7.17
CA MET A 128 -29.04 -5.40 -8.13
C MET A 128 -28.20 -5.63 -9.39
N GLU A 129 -27.56 -4.59 -9.93
CA GLU A 129 -26.65 -4.70 -11.08
C GLU A 129 -25.50 -5.66 -10.78
N ARG A 130 -24.83 -5.50 -9.63
CA ARG A 130 -23.73 -6.39 -9.20
C ARG A 130 -24.18 -7.84 -9.04
N VAL A 131 -25.37 -8.07 -8.47
CA VAL A 131 -25.93 -9.42 -8.31
C VAL A 131 -26.22 -10.05 -9.68
N ASN A 132 -26.80 -9.29 -10.61
CA ASN A 132 -27.11 -9.77 -11.97
C ASN A 132 -25.84 -10.07 -12.78
N GLU A 133 -24.83 -9.22 -12.69
CA GLU A 133 -23.52 -9.42 -13.32
C GLU A 133 -22.82 -10.67 -12.75
N HIS A 134 -22.82 -10.84 -11.43
CA HIS A 134 -22.28 -12.03 -10.78
C HIS A 134 -22.97 -13.32 -11.26
N ARG A 135 -24.30 -13.29 -11.39
CA ARG A 135 -25.08 -14.43 -11.93
C ARG A 135 -24.75 -14.72 -13.39
N LYS A 136 -24.59 -13.68 -14.22
CA LYS A 136 -24.19 -13.81 -15.62
C LYS A 136 -22.82 -14.50 -15.74
N ASN A 137 -21.83 -14.03 -14.97
CA ASN A 137 -20.49 -14.61 -14.96
C ASN A 137 -20.50 -16.08 -14.55
N ILE A 138 -21.30 -16.46 -13.55
CA ILE A 138 -21.44 -17.87 -13.16
C ILE A 138 -22.08 -18.71 -14.28
N ARG A 139 -23.10 -18.20 -14.97
CA ARG A 139 -23.72 -18.90 -16.11
C ARG A 139 -22.74 -19.10 -17.24
N GLU A 140 -21.96 -18.08 -17.57
CA GLU A 140 -20.91 -18.15 -18.60
C GLU A 140 -19.81 -19.14 -18.23
N GLN A 141 -19.36 -19.15 -16.96
CA GLN A 141 -18.39 -20.12 -16.47
C GLN A 141 -18.93 -21.56 -16.49
N ASN A 142 -20.20 -21.76 -16.13
CA ASN A 142 -20.82 -23.08 -16.17
C ASN A 142 -21.08 -23.55 -17.60
N ALA A 143 -21.49 -22.66 -18.50
CA ALA A 143 -21.61 -22.94 -19.93
C ALA A 143 -20.26 -23.31 -20.53
N ALA A 144 -19.20 -22.55 -20.23
CA ALA A 144 -17.84 -22.86 -20.65
C ALA A 144 -17.37 -24.22 -20.09
N ARG A 145 -17.68 -24.54 -18.83
CA ARG A 145 -17.38 -25.86 -18.23
C ARG A 145 -18.14 -27.00 -18.91
N GLN A 146 -19.42 -26.82 -19.24
CA GLN A 146 -20.20 -27.81 -19.97
C GLN A 146 -19.71 -27.99 -21.41
N GLN A 147 -19.34 -26.90 -22.08
CA GLN A 147 -18.77 -26.92 -23.42
C GLN A 147 -17.39 -27.60 -23.42
N ALA A 148 -16.58 -27.37 -22.39
CA ALA A 148 -15.30 -28.06 -22.17
C ALA A 148 -15.49 -29.55 -21.85
N ALA A 149 -16.55 -29.92 -21.11
CA ALA A 149 -16.89 -31.32 -20.81
C ALA A 149 -17.46 -32.07 -22.04
N GLN A 150 -18.05 -31.35 -22.99
CA GLN A 150 -18.54 -31.88 -24.28
C GLN A 150 -17.51 -31.75 -25.42
N ALA A 151 -16.31 -31.23 -25.15
CA ALA A 151 -15.25 -31.14 -26.15
C ALA A 151 -14.85 -32.55 -26.64
N PRO A 152 -14.57 -32.72 -27.95
CA PRO A 152 -14.25 -34.03 -28.52
C PRO A 152 -13.01 -34.63 -27.84
N LYS A 153 -13.06 -35.94 -27.53
CA LYS A 153 -11.91 -36.69 -27.03
C LYS A 153 -10.72 -36.52 -27.99
N LEU A 154 -9.53 -36.35 -27.42
CA LEU A 154 -8.24 -36.18 -28.12
C LEU A 154 -8.11 -37.16 -29.30
N ARG A 155 -7.73 -36.65 -30.48
CA ARG A 155 -7.32 -37.51 -31.59
C ARG A 155 -5.94 -38.11 -31.30
N PRO A 156 -5.62 -39.33 -31.78
CA PRO A 156 -4.31 -39.92 -31.60
C PRO A 156 -3.21 -39.05 -32.22
N VAL A 157 -2.07 -38.91 -31.53
CA VAL A 157 -0.86 -38.20 -31.96
C VAL A 157 -0.38 -38.65 -33.36
N ASP A 158 -0.77 -39.85 -33.78
CA ASP A 158 -0.47 -40.43 -35.08
C ASP A 158 -1.06 -39.65 -36.26
N GLU A 159 -2.09 -38.83 -36.07
CA GLU A 159 -2.63 -37.95 -37.13
C GLU A 159 -1.74 -36.72 -37.42
N TRP A 160 -0.73 -36.43 -36.58
CA TRP A 160 0.17 -35.28 -36.75
C TRP A 160 1.42 -35.60 -37.58
N LEU A 161 1.63 -36.87 -37.89
CA LEU A 161 2.87 -37.37 -38.47
C LEU A 161 2.76 -37.53 -39.99
N PRO A 162 3.80 -37.18 -40.77
CA PRO A 162 3.79 -37.37 -42.21
C PRO A 162 3.72 -38.87 -42.58
N GLY A 163 2.87 -39.20 -43.56
CA GLY A 163 2.67 -40.57 -44.07
C GLY A 163 1.59 -41.38 -43.35
N SER A 164 1.25 -42.55 -43.88
CA SER A 164 0.35 -43.52 -43.26
C SER A 164 1.13 -44.45 -42.33
N THR A 165 0.54 -44.93 -41.25
CA THR A 165 1.08 -46.10 -40.55
C THR A 165 1.07 -47.30 -41.50
N PRO A 166 2.17 -48.07 -41.59
CA PRO A 166 2.22 -49.25 -42.45
C PRO A 166 1.15 -50.26 -42.02
N ASP A 167 0.41 -50.82 -42.99
CA ASP A 167 -0.50 -51.93 -42.72
C ASP A 167 0.34 -53.19 -42.50
N VAL A 168 0.41 -53.63 -41.24
CA VAL A 168 1.21 -54.79 -40.82
C VAL A 168 0.70 -56.08 -41.50
N ASN A 169 -0.56 -56.11 -41.92
CA ASN A 169 -1.16 -57.25 -42.61
C ASN A 169 -0.92 -57.24 -44.13
N ASN A 170 -0.31 -56.18 -44.67
CA ASN A 170 -0.07 -55.99 -46.10
C ASN A 170 1.33 -55.39 -46.37
N LEU A 171 2.36 -56.08 -45.87
CA LEU A 171 3.76 -55.69 -46.06
C LEU A 171 4.32 -56.29 -47.36
N PRO A 172 5.15 -55.54 -48.11
CA PRO A 172 5.82 -56.08 -49.30
C PRO A 172 6.88 -57.14 -48.93
N ASP A 173 6.96 -58.22 -49.71
CA ASP A 173 7.98 -59.27 -49.54
C ASP A 173 9.39 -58.85 -50.01
N ASP A 174 9.51 -57.72 -50.72
CA ASP A 174 10.80 -57.16 -51.15
C ASP A 174 11.60 -56.60 -49.95
N PRO A 175 12.80 -57.14 -49.63
CA PRO A 175 13.62 -56.65 -48.54
C PRO A 175 14.01 -55.17 -48.65
N ALA A 176 14.13 -54.63 -49.87
CA ALA A 176 14.45 -53.22 -50.09
C ALA A 176 13.23 -52.31 -49.82
N ALA A 177 12.01 -52.77 -50.10
CA ALA A 177 10.77 -52.10 -49.71
C ALA A 177 10.55 -52.14 -48.19
N LEU A 178 10.81 -53.28 -47.54
CA LEU A 178 10.67 -53.42 -46.08
C LEU A 178 11.63 -52.49 -45.32
N LYS A 179 12.89 -52.40 -45.75
CA LYS A 179 13.86 -51.45 -45.17
C LYS A 179 13.40 -49.99 -45.27
N ARG A 180 12.76 -49.60 -46.38
CA ARG A 180 12.21 -48.24 -46.57
C ARG A 180 11.05 -47.96 -45.62
N ILE A 181 10.17 -48.94 -45.41
CA ILE A 181 9.04 -48.83 -44.47
C ILE A 181 9.54 -48.69 -43.03
N ILE A 182 10.51 -49.52 -42.62
CA ILE A 182 11.09 -49.46 -41.26
C ILE A 182 11.79 -48.10 -41.04
N ALA A 183 12.57 -47.63 -42.01
CA ALA A 183 13.24 -46.32 -41.90
C ALA A 183 12.24 -45.17 -41.78
N ALA A 184 11.14 -45.20 -42.55
CA ALA A 184 10.07 -44.21 -42.44
C ALA A 184 9.33 -44.27 -41.08
N GLN A 185 9.15 -45.48 -40.53
CA GLN A 185 8.54 -45.65 -39.21
C GLN A 185 9.44 -45.12 -38.09
N VAL A 186 10.76 -45.36 -38.17
CA VAL A 186 11.72 -44.79 -37.21
C VAL A 186 11.72 -43.26 -37.26
N GLU A 187 11.71 -42.66 -38.46
CA GLU A 187 11.61 -41.20 -38.58
C GLU A 187 10.29 -40.65 -38.02
N ARG A 188 9.18 -41.38 -38.23
CA ARG A 188 7.87 -41.06 -37.68
C ARG A 188 7.87 -41.07 -36.15
N ASP A 189 8.43 -42.10 -35.54
CA ASP A 189 8.50 -42.26 -34.08
C ASP A 189 9.41 -41.21 -33.44
N MET A 190 10.56 -40.90 -34.07
CA MET A 190 11.44 -39.81 -33.62
C MET A 190 10.73 -38.45 -33.58
N VAL A 191 9.93 -38.13 -34.60
CA VAL A 191 9.17 -36.87 -34.65
C VAL A 191 8.06 -36.85 -33.60
N LYS A 192 7.39 -37.99 -33.40
CA LYS A 192 6.36 -38.17 -32.38
C LYS A 192 6.91 -37.89 -31.00
N ASP A 193 8.03 -38.51 -30.66
CA ASP A 193 8.68 -38.36 -29.36
C ASP A 193 9.16 -36.92 -29.13
N ALA A 194 9.76 -36.29 -30.15
CA ALA A 194 10.21 -34.90 -30.07
C ALA A 194 9.05 -33.90 -29.86
N LEU A 195 7.91 -34.11 -30.53
CA LEU A 195 6.71 -33.28 -30.36
C LEU A 195 6.08 -33.47 -28.97
N LEU A 196 6.03 -34.71 -28.49
CA LEU A 196 5.55 -35.01 -27.14
C LEU A 196 6.44 -34.36 -26.09
N GLN A 197 7.75 -34.53 -26.20
CA GLN A 197 8.72 -33.92 -25.29
C GLN A 197 8.60 -32.40 -25.28
N ALA A 198 8.59 -31.75 -26.45
CA ALA A 198 8.41 -30.29 -26.54
C ALA A 198 7.10 -29.81 -25.90
N ALA A 199 6.01 -30.55 -26.09
CA ALA A 199 4.71 -30.22 -25.49
C ALA A 199 4.73 -30.41 -23.96
N PHE A 200 5.44 -31.40 -23.44
CA PHE A 200 5.62 -31.61 -21.99
C PHE A 200 6.51 -30.51 -21.38
N GLU A 201 7.65 -30.19 -21.99
CA GLU A 201 8.56 -29.14 -21.51
C GLU A 201 7.89 -27.75 -21.48
N GLN A 202 7.07 -27.43 -22.49
CA GLN A 202 6.29 -26.19 -22.51
C GLN A 202 5.28 -26.12 -21.35
N ARG A 203 4.71 -27.26 -20.92
CA ARG A 203 3.81 -27.31 -19.76
C ARG A 203 4.53 -27.22 -18.42
N ALA A 204 5.77 -27.73 -18.33
CA ALA A 204 6.58 -27.68 -17.11
C ALA A 204 7.14 -26.27 -16.80
N GLY A 205 7.28 -25.41 -17.82
CA GLY A 205 7.87 -24.06 -17.70
C GLY A 205 6.96 -22.91 -17.23
N GLY A 206 5.64 -23.12 -17.09
CA GLY A 206 4.70 -22.22 -16.39
C GLY A 206 3.96 -21.14 -17.20
N GLU A 207 2.66 -21.35 -17.43
CA GLU A 207 1.52 -20.45 -17.11
C GLU A 207 0.23 -21.23 -17.40
N ALA A 208 -0.69 -21.27 -16.43
CA ALA A 208 -1.96 -21.99 -16.54
C ALA A 208 -2.93 -21.24 -17.47
N GLY A 209 -2.81 -21.47 -18.77
CA GLY A 209 -3.92 -21.34 -19.72
C GLY A 209 -4.68 -22.65 -19.76
N LYS A 210 -5.76 -22.77 -18.97
CA LYS A 210 -6.83 -23.71 -19.35
C LYS A 210 -7.36 -23.19 -20.66
N ASP A 211 -7.11 -23.95 -21.72
CA ASP A 211 -7.82 -24.01 -23.00
C ASP A 211 -6.80 -24.17 -24.15
N LEU A 212 -6.90 -25.34 -24.79
CA LEU A 212 -6.41 -25.69 -26.13
C LEU A 212 -4.92 -26.10 -26.27
N ALA A 213 -4.69 -27.41 -26.43
CA ALA A 213 -4.42 -27.85 -27.80
C ALA A 213 -5.78 -28.36 -28.32
N PRO A 214 -6.48 -27.62 -29.18
CA PRO A 214 -7.72 -28.11 -29.79
C PRO A 214 -7.36 -29.35 -30.62
N ALA A 215 -8.35 -30.13 -31.04
CA ALA A 215 -8.16 -30.97 -32.22
C ALA A 215 -7.52 -30.13 -33.35
N GLY A 216 -6.26 -30.43 -33.72
CA GLY A 216 -5.46 -29.61 -34.63
C GLY A 216 -3.96 -29.88 -34.53
N GLN A 217 -3.19 -29.37 -35.51
CA GLN A 217 -1.73 -29.48 -35.55
C GLN A 217 -1.07 -28.81 -34.32
N PRO A 218 0.11 -29.29 -33.86
CA PRO A 218 0.82 -28.70 -32.73
C PRO A 218 1.15 -27.21 -32.94
N ASP A 219 1.14 -26.42 -31.86
CA ASP A 219 1.45 -24.99 -31.90
C ASP A 219 2.87 -24.75 -32.47
N LEU A 220 3.05 -23.58 -33.09
CA LEU A 220 4.30 -23.16 -33.69
C LEU A 220 5.48 -23.19 -32.70
N THR A 221 5.23 -22.94 -31.41
CA THR A 221 6.25 -23.03 -30.35
C THR A 221 6.70 -24.47 -30.12
N VAL A 222 5.75 -25.39 -29.97
CA VAL A 222 6.01 -26.84 -29.83
C VAL A 222 6.77 -27.36 -31.03
N ARG A 223 6.36 -26.97 -32.23
CA ARG A 223 7.02 -27.37 -33.49
C ARG A 223 8.44 -26.81 -33.60
N THR A 224 8.66 -25.58 -33.15
CA THR A 224 10.00 -24.97 -33.12
C THR A 224 10.91 -25.71 -32.15
N ALA A 225 10.43 -26.01 -30.93
CA ALA A 225 11.17 -26.79 -29.94
C ALA A 225 11.42 -28.24 -30.40
N ALA A 226 10.45 -28.89 -31.04
CA ALA A 226 10.64 -30.24 -31.60
C ALA A 226 11.73 -30.27 -32.69
N VAL A 227 11.84 -29.22 -33.51
CA VAL A 227 12.96 -29.10 -34.46
C VAL A 227 14.30 -29.00 -33.72
N GLU A 228 14.39 -28.26 -32.61
CA GLU A 228 15.61 -28.18 -31.80
C GLU A 228 15.97 -29.53 -31.17
N ILE A 229 14.98 -30.26 -30.63
CA ILE A 229 15.17 -31.60 -30.06
C ILE A 229 15.68 -32.59 -31.13
N LEU A 230 15.07 -32.62 -32.32
CA LEU A 230 15.51 -33.48 -33.41
C LEU A 230 16.94 -33.16 -33.88
N VAL A 231 17.33 -31.89 -33.85
CA VAL A 231 18.68 -31.45 -34.25
C VAL A 231 19.72 -31.81 -33.19
N HIS A 232 19.44 -31.56 -31.91
CA HIS A 232 20.40 -31.73 -30.84
C HIS A 232 20.48 -33.16 -30.29
N ALA A 233 19.34 -33.82 -30.09
CA ALA A 233 19.29 -35.19 -29.56
C ALA A 233 19.25 -36.23 -30.68
N GLY A 234 18.56 -35.93 -31.79
CA GLY A 234 18.41 -36.86 -32.91
C GLY A 234 19.50 -36.80 -33.98
N GLY A 235 20.44 -35.85 -33.89
CA GLY A 235 21.49 -35.65 -34.90
C GLY A 235 20.98 -35.28 -36.30
N VAL A 236 19.72 -34.84 -36.42
CA VAL A 236 19.06 -34.56 -37.69
C VAL A 236 19.45 -33.16 -38.18
N SER A 237 19.80 -33.01 -39.46
CA SER A 237 20.05 -31.66 -40.00
C SER A 237 18.81 -30.76 -39.86
N VAL A 238 19.00 -29.46 -39.61
CA VAL A 238 17.88 -28.49 -39.47
C VAL A 238 16.92 -28.55 -40.66
N ARG A 239 17.44 -28.69 -41.88
CA ARG A 239 16.61 -28.81 -43.09
C ARG A 239 15.70 -30.06 -43.05
N LYS A 240 16.24 -31.19 -42.60
CA LYS A 240 15.49 -32.45 -42.48
C LYS A 240 14.49 -32.37 -41.32
N ALA A 241 14.88 -31.85 -40.16
CA ALA A 241 13.99 -31.68 -39.00
C ALA A 241 12.80 -30.75 -39.31
N CYS A 242 13.04 -29.59 -39.94
CA CYS A 242 11.97 -28.69 -40.40
C CYS A 242 10.99 -29.40 -41.34
N ARG A 243 11.48 -30.18 -42.31
CA ARG A 243 10.64 -30.96 -43.24
C ARG A 243 9.78 -31.98 -42.50
N LEU A 244 10.37 -32.73 -41.58
CA LEU A 244 9.69 -33.78 -40.81
C LEU A 244 8.59 -33.24 -39.89
N VAL A 245 8.81 -32.06 -39.28
CA VAL A 245 7.83 -31.38 -38.42
C VAL A 245 6.84 -30.52 -39.24
N GLY A 246 7.02 -30.43 -40.56
CA GLY A 246 6.19 -29.65 -41.49
C GLY A 246 6.39 -28.13 -41.39
N LEU A 247 7.50 -27.66 -40.82
CA LEU A 247 7.79 -26.24 -40.58
C LEU A 247 8.71 -25.69 -41.67
N SER A 248 8.47 -24.46 -42.14
CA SER A 248 9.41 -23.83 -43.08
C SER A 248 10.71 -23.43 -42.37
N LYS A 249 11.85 -23.46 -43.08
CA LYS A 249 13.15 -23.09 -42.51
C LYS A 249 13.17 -21.64 -42.02
N SER A 250 12.59 -20.70 -42.77
CA SER A 250 12.53 -19.29 -42.38
C SER A 250 11.71 -19.13 -41.10
N THR A 251 10.51 -19.71 -41.05
CA THR A 251 9.63 -19.66 -39.87
C THR A 251 10.32 -20.23 -38.62
N PHE A 252 11.09 -21.32 -38.75
CA PHE A 252 11.89 -21.87 -37.64
C PHE A 252 12.88 -20.85 -37.09
N PHE A 253 13.72 -20.24 -37.94
CA PHE A 253 14.72 -19.27 -37.48
C PHE A 253 14.10 -18.00 -36.91
N ASP A 254 13.04 -17.49 -37.54
CA ASP A 254 12.31 -16.31 -37.06
C ASP A 254 11.67 -16.55 -35.70
N ARG A 255 10.98 -17.69 -35.53
CA ARG A 255 10.34 -18.06 -34.27
C ARG A 255 11.37 -18.33 -33.18
N ARG A 256 12.45 -19.03 -33.50
CA ARG A 256 13.56 -19.29 -32.56
C ARG A 256 14.18 -18.00 -32.06
N ASP A 257 14.46 -17.06 -32.96
CA ASP A 257 15.01 -15.76 -32.58
C ASP A 257 14.02 -14.92 -31.76
N GLN A 258 12.72 -14.97 -32.10
CA GLN A 258 11.67 -14.32 -31.30
C GLN A 258 11.59 -14.89 -29.87
N LEU A 259 11.62 -16.22 -29.72
CA LEU A 259 11.62 -16.90 -28.43
C LEU A 259 12.87 -16.56 -27.62
N ARG A 260 14.05 -16.57 -28.26
CA ARG A 260 15.32 -16.16 -27.62
C ARG A 260 15.28 -14.72 -27.13
N ARG A 261 14.81 -13.79 -27.97
CA ARG A 261 14.64 -12.38 -27.57
C ARG A 261 13.64 -12.22 -26.44
N HIS A 262 12.56 -13.01 -26.45
CA HIS A 262 11.56 -13.01 -25.38
C HIS A 262 12.15 -13.50 -24.05
N ALA A 263 12.84 -14.65 -24.05
CA ALA A 263 13.50 -15.20 -22.87
C ALA A 263 14.55 -14.22 -22.30
N LEU A 264 15.35 -13.57 -23.16
CA LEU A 264 16.31 -12.56 -22.73
C LEU A 264 15.62 -11.35 -22.09
N ARG A 265 14.51 -10.88 -22.64
CA ARG A 265 13.71 -9.80 -22.05
C ARG A 265 13.13 -10.20 -20.69
N GLN A 266 12.59 -11.42 -20.56
CA GLN A 266 12.08 -11.93 -19.28
C GLN A 266 13.19 -12.02 -18.23
N LYS A 267 14.36 -12.55 -18.59
CA LYS A 267 15.52 -12.60 -17.70
C LYS A 267 15.93 -11.20 -17.22
N ARG A 268 16.09 -10.25 -18.15
CA ARG A 268 16.42 -8.85 -17.81
C ARG A 268 15.34 -8.20 -16.93
N ARG A 269 14.06 -8.50 -17.20
CA ARG A 269 12.92 -8.00 -16.41
C ARG A 269 12.96 -8.55 -14.98
N ALA A 270 13.28 -9.84 -14.81
CA ALA A 270 13.42 -10.47 -13.50
C ALA A 270 14.63 -9.94 -12.72
N GLU A 271 15.77 -9.72 -13.38
CA GLU A 271 16.95 -9.07 -12.77
C GLU A 271 16.62 -7.65 -12.31
N LEU A 272 15.95 -6.86 -13.16
CA LEU A 272 15.53 -5.51 -12.83
C LEU A 272 14.50 -5.49 -11.67
N ALA A 273 13.59 -6.46 -11.61
CA ALA A 273 12.64 -6.58 -10.52
C ALA A 273 13.36 -6.77 -9.17
N ARG A 274 14.43 -7.59 -9.12
CA ARG A 274 15.24 -7.76 -7.90
C ARG A 274 15.90 -6.45 -7.48
N GLU A 275 16.55 -5.75 -8.41
CA GLU A 275 17.18 -4.45 -8.12
C GLU A 275 16.19 -3.40 -7.61
N ILE A 276 14.97 -3.37 -8.19
CA ILE A 276 13.88 -2.50 -7.73
C ILE A 276 13.48 -2.87 -6.30
N THR A 277 13.29 -4.16 -6.00
CA THR A 277 12.96 -4.64 -4.65
C THR A 277 14.03 -4.21 -3.65
N ASP A 278 15.31 -4.45 -3.95
CA ASP A 278 16.43 -4.09 -3.07
C ASP A 278 16.46 -2.59 -2.76
N ILE A 279 16.22 -1.73 -3.76
CA ILE A 279 16.14 -0.27 -3.57
C ILE A 279 14.94 0.10 -2.69
N VAL A 280 13.78 -0.51 -2.94
CA VAL A 280 12.57 -0.25 -2.17
C VAL A 280 12.80 -0.64 -0.72
N GLU A 281 13.33 -1.83 -0.45
CA GLU A 281 13.62 -2.32 0.91
C GLU A 281 14.67 -1.46 1.62
N ALA A 282 15.78 -1.13 0.95
CA ALA A 282 16.82 -0.25 1.51
C ALA A 282 16.28 1.14 1.85
N SER A 283 15.33 1.66 1.07
CA SER A 283 14.65 2.94 1.37
C SER A 283 13.60 2.84 2.48
N GLY A 284 13.43 1.67 3.10
CA GLY A 284 12.35 1.40 4.03
C GLY A 284 10.97 1.45 3.38
N CYS A 285 10.85 1.12 2.09
CA CYS A 285 9.61 1.23 1.34
C CYS A 285 9.03 2.66 1.31
N SER A 286 9.89 3.69 1.35
CA SER A 286 9.48 5.10 1.24
C SER A 286 9.50 5.62 -0.20
N TYR A 287 10.25 4.96 -1.09
CA TYR A 287 10.46 5.43 -2.45
C TYR A 287 9.32 5.03 -3.41
N GLY A 288 8.74 6.03 -4.07
CA GLY A 288 7.93 5.81 -5.27
C GLY A 288 8.79 5.58 -6.51
N TYR A 289 8.16 5.15 -7.61
CA TYR A 289 8.83 4.76 -8.86
C TYR A 289 9.81 5.80 -9.43
N ARG A 290 9.55 7.10 -9.25
CA ARG A 290 10.50 8.17 -9.64
C ARG A 290 11.81 8.11 -8.87
N ARG A 291 11.75 8.00 -7.54
CA ARG A 291 12.96 7.88 -6.71
C ARG A 291 13.69 6.57 -6.98
N VAL A 292 12.95 5.47 -7.19
CA VAL A 292 13.54 4.19 -7.57
C VAL A 292 14.26 4.27 -8.91
N HIS A 293 13.65 4.91 -9.92
CA HIS A 293 14.28 5.15 -11.21
C HIS A 293 15.60 5.92 -11.08
N HIS A 294 15.64 6.98 -10.27
CA HIS A 294 16.89 7.71 -10.02
C HIS A 294 17.92 6.90 -9.23
N ALA A 295 17.49 6.08 -8.27
CA ALA A 295 18.38 5.18 -7.54
C ALA A 295 19.00 4.12 -8.47
N LEU A 296 18.23 3.57 -9.41
CA LEU A 296 18.73 2.67 -10.45
C LEU A 296 19.75 3.36 -11.35
N ALA A 297 19.49 4.59 -11.77
CA ALA A 297 20.43 5.38 -12.57
C ALA A 297 21.76 5.60 -11.82
N LYS A 298 21.71 5.87 -10.50
CA LYS A 298 22.91 5.95 -9.65
C LYS A 298 23.67 4.63 -9.54
N ARG A 299 23.00 3.48 -9.69
CA ARG A 299 23.63 2.14 -9.81
C ARG A 299 24.12 1.82 -11.24
N GLY A 300 24.03 2.76 -12.17
CA GLY A 300 24.41 2.55 -13.58
C GLY A 300 23.37 1.79 -14.41
N ILE A 301 22.16 1.57 -13.89
CA ILE A 301 21.09 0.84 -14.57
C ILE A 301 20.19 1.83 -15.31
N VAL A 302 20.30 1.86 -16.64
CA VAL A 302 19.47 2.72 -17.50
C VAL A 302 18.21 1.99 -17.92
N VAL A 303 17.06 2.44 -17.41
CA VAL A 303 15.72 1.92 -17.70
C VAL A 303 14.72 3.06 -17.73
N SER A 304 13.60 2.90 -18.44
CA SER A 304 12.58 3.95 -18.47
C SER A 304 11.75 3.95 -17.17
N GLU A 305 11.36 5.14 -16.73
CA GLU A 305 10.47 5.35 -15.58
C GLU A 305 9.17 4.52 -15.69
N LYS A 306 8.63 4.35 -16.91
CA LYS A 306 7.43 3.52 -17.18
C LYS A 306 7.66 2.04 -16.84
N VAL A 307 8.83 1.50 -17.17
CA VAL A 307 9.17 0.10 -16.86
C VAL A 307 9.31 -0.10 -15.35
N VAL A 308 9.92 0.86 -14.65
CA VAL A 308 10.03 0.83 -13.18
C VAL A 308 8.64 0.85 -12.54
N ASN A 309 7.75 1.74 -12.99
CA ASN A 309 6.38 1.81 -12.48
C ASN A 309 5.59 0.51 -12.72
N ALA A 310 5.71 -0.08 -13.91
CA ALA A 310 5.06 -1.34 -14.24
C ALA A 310 5.57 -2.49 -13.34
N LEU A 311 6.89 -2.62 -13.18
CA LEU A 311 7.51 -3.63 -12.33
C LEU A 311 7.16 -3.47 -10.85
N MET A 312 7.18 -2.24 -10.34
CA MET A 312 6.71 -1.97 -8.97
C MET A 312 5.24 -2.38 -8.79
N GLY A 313 4.39 -2.12 -9.80
CA GLY A 313 3.00 -2.57 -9.81
C GLY A 313 2.85 -4.09 -9.80
N GLU A 314 3.59 -4.80 -10.65
CA GLU A 314 3.60 -6.27 -10.73
C GLU A 314 4.11 -6.93 -9.45
N CYS A 315 5.14 -6.36 -8.82
CA CYS A 315 5.72 -6.87 -7.58
C CYS A 315 4.96 -6.40 -6.32
N GLY A 316 3.89 -5.60 -6.45
CA GLY A 316 3.15 -5.05 -5.31
C GLY A 316 3.95 -4.06 -4.46
N LEU A 317 5.04 -3.51 -4.99
CA LEU A 317 5.93 -2.57 -4.32
C LEU A 317 5.32 -1.18 -4.37
N ARG A 318 4.76 -0.72 -3.25
CA ARG A 318 4.22 0.65 -3.13
C ARG A 318 4.68 1.31 -1.83
N PRO A 319 4.94 2.63 -1.84
CA PRO A 319 5.16 3.38 -0.62
C PRO A 319 3.99 3.23 0.35
N LYS A 320 4.28 3.10 1.65
CA LYS A 320 3.23 3.06 2.67
C LYS A 320 2.46 4.39 2.66
N GLY A 321 1.14 4.33 2.55
CA GLY A 321 0.26 5.49 2.42
C GLY A 321 0.31 6.41 3.64
N LYS A 322 0.19 7.73 3.42
CA LYS A 322 0.21 8.75 4.49
C LYS A 322 -0.93 8.51 5.48
N ARG A 323 -0.60 8.30 6.76
CA ARG A 323 -1.61 8.31 7.84
C ARG A 323 -1.97 9.77 8.14
N ILE A 324 -3.17 10.20 7.77
CA ILE A 324 -3.73 11.49 8.19
C ILE A 324 -4.22 11.34 9.64
N ARG A 325 -3.61 12.07 10.58
CA ARG A 325 -4.12 12.19 11.95
C ARG A 325 -4.86 13.52 12.13
N ARG A 326 -5.91 13.52 12.94
CA ARG A 326 -6.53 14.76 13.44
C ARG A 326 -5.66 15.31 14.56
N HIS A 327 -5.32 16.60 14.48
CA HIS A 327 -4.51 17.30 15.49
C HIS A 327 -5.27 17.41 16.83
N SER A 328 -4.58 17.20 17.95
CA SER A 328 -5.09 17.38 19.32
C SER A 328 -3.96 17.94 20.18
N SER A 329 -4.09 19.17 20.65
CA SER A 329 -3.13 19.80 21.57
C SER A 329 -3.54 19.55 23.03
N TYR A 330 -2.61 19.06 23.85
CA TYR A 330 -2.77 18.86 25.30
C TYR A 330 -2.72 20.20 26.05
N ALA A 331 -3.73 20.50 26.86
CA ALA A 331 -3.80 21.69 27.71
C ALA A 331 -3.49 21.28 29.16
N GLY A 332 -2.21 21.33 29.54
CA GLY A 332 -1.77 21.15 30.94
C GLY A 332 -1.88 22.44 31.76
N GLU A 333 -1.78 22.28 33.09
CA GLU A 333 -2.01 23.30 34.12
C GLU A 333 -0.94 24.43 34.09
N ASN A 334 -1.40 25.69 34.13
CA ASN A 334 -0.64 26.89 33.74
C ASN A 334 -0.44 27.86 34.93
N GLU A 335 0.66 27.73 35.69
CA GLU A 335 0.97 28.69 36.77
C GLU A 335 2.23 29.55 36.56
N HIS A 336 2.90 29.47 35.41
CA HIS A 336 3.93 30.45 35.06
C HIS A 336 3.92 30.81 33.58
N LYS A 337 3.53 32.06 33.27
CA LYS A 337 3.27 32.57 31.92
C LYS A 337 4.29 33.65 31.54
N PRO A 338 5.40 33.32 30.87
CA PRO A 338 6.16 34.34 30.14
C PRO A 338 5.41 34.70 28.84
N GLU A 339 5.14 35.99 28.64
CA GLU A 339 4.37 36.50 27.49
C GLU A 339 5.16 36.55 26.17
N ASN A 340 4.41 36.63 25.07
CA ASN A 340 4.85 36.59 23.67
C ASN A 340 5.54 37.88 23.23
N LEU A 341 6.81 37.81 22.79
CA LEU A 341 7.60 39.01 22.47
C LEU A 341 8.07 39.11 21.01
N LEU A 342 7.58 38.24 20.11
CA LEU A 342 7.99 38.24 18.69
C LEU A 342 6.82 38.49 17.71
N LEU A 343 5.73 39.08 18.18
CA LEU A 343 4.75 39.69 17.29
C LEU A 343 4.35 41.05 17.80
N ILE A 344 4.69 42.06 17.03
CA ILE A 344 3.94 43.30 17.01
C ILE A 344 2.86 43.07 15.97
N ASP A 345 1.61 43.06 16.40
CA ASP A 345 0.51 43.40 15.50
C ASP A 345 0.81 44.82 15.01
N PRO A 346 0.94 45.09 13.70
CA PRO A 346 1.30 46.42 13.19
C PRO A 346 0.42 47.55 13.75
N ASP A 347 -0.75 47.22 14.31
CA ASP A 347 -1.71 48.15 14.89
C ASP A 347 -1.73 48.21 16.45
N ALA A 348 -0.91 47.42 17.17
CA ALA A 348 -0.94 47.37 18.63
C ALA A 348 -0.15 48.51 19.32
N GLN A 349 -0.83 49.27 20.20
CA GLN A 349 -0.26 50.42 20.91
C GLN A 349 0.68 50.00 22.06
N PRO A 350 1.89 50.59 22.21
CA PRO A 350 2.94 50.15 23.14
C PRO A 350 2.65 50.27 24.64
N GLU A 351 1.65 51.05 25.04
CA GLU A 351 1.54 51.60 26.40
C GLU A 351 0.72 50.73 27.38
N GLN A 352 0.10 49.64 26.92
CA GLN A 352 -0.90 48.89 27.71
C GLN A 352 -0.39 47.64 28.43
N VAL A 353 0.91 47.35 28.46
CA VAL A 353 1.40 46.12 29.10
C VAL A 353 2.64 46.36 29.97
N MET A 354 2.51 46.06 31.26
CA MET A 354 3.57 46.10 32.26
C MET A 354 4.40 44.80 32.22
N TYR A 355 5.73 44.89 32.15
CA TYR A 355 6.63 43.73 32.06
C TYR A 355 7.81 43.82 33.04
N PRO A 356 8.42 42.69 33.44
CA PRO A 356 9.67 42.68 34.20
C PRO A 356 10.85 43.16 33.33
N ASP A 357 11.79 43.85 33.98
CA ASP A 357 12.88 44.59 33.33
C ASP A 357 13.89 43.70 32.57
N GLY A 358 14.31 44.17 31.39
CA GLY A 358 15.62 43.86 30.79
C GLY A 358 15.66 43.04 29.50
N VAL A 359 14.70 42.12 29.26
CA VAL A 359 14.75 41.22 28.06
C VAL A 359 13.61 41.49 27.07
N SER A 360 12.47 41.99 27.55
CA SER A 360 11.21 42.13 26.79
C SER A 360 11.20 43.31 25.80
N THR A 361 11.66 44.49 26.22
CA THR A 361 11.63 45.73 25.42
C THR A 361 12.59 45.67 24.23
N TYR A 362 13.70 44.96 24.40
CA TYR A 362 14.78 44.77 23.45
C TYR A 362 14.37 44.06 22.15
N PHE A 363 13.61 42.97 22.24
CA PHE A 363 13.22 42.18 21.06
C PHE A 363 12.12 42.89 20.27
N LYS A 364 11.31 43.72 20.93
CA LYS A 364 10.31 44.59 20.28
C LYS A 364 10.97 45.66 19.39
N THR A 365 12.05 46.28 19.86
CA THR A 365 12.71 47.40 19.14
C THR A 365 13.61 46.92 17.99
N ASN A 366 14.21 45.72 18.09
CA ASN A 366 15.26 45.28 17.16
C ASN A 366 14.83 44.17 16.20
N ALA A 367 13.70 43.49 16.39
CA ALA A 367 13.26 42.42 15.46
C ALA A 367 13.06 42.92 14.02
N LEU A 368 12.56 44.15 13.85
CA LEU A 368 12.47 44.85 12.57
C LEU A 368 13.86 45.19 11.99
N ALA A 369 14.83 45.53 12.83
CA ALA A 369 16.20 45.85 12.40
C ALA A 369 16.98 44.60 11.91
N PHE A 370 16.54 43.39 12.30
CA PHE A 370 17.10 42.10 11.86
C PHE A 370 16.25 41.40 10.80
N ASP A 371 15.26 42.08 10.22
CA ASP A 371 14.37 41.52 9.18
C ASP A 371 13.68 40.21 9.61
N LEU A 372 13.41 40.05 10.92
CA LEU A 372 12.78 38.87 11.51
C LEU A 372 11.26 38.92 11.28
N HIS A 373 10.84 39.01 10.03
CA HIS A 373 9.48 38.74 9.60
C HIS A 373 9.23 37.23 9.63
N HIS A 374 8.01 36.79 9.31
CA HIS A 374 7.63 35.38 9.19
C HIS A 374 8.35 34.69 8.00
N ASP A 375 9.67 34.80 7.95
CA ASP A 375 10.57 34.32 6.93
C ASP A 375 11.46 33.20 7.51
N PHE A 376 11.05 31.97 7.23
CA PHE A 376 11.82 30.76 7.54
C PHE A 376 12.67 30.29 6.37
N TYR A 377 12.90 31.15 5.36
CA TYR A 377 13.84 30.90 4.29
C TYR A 377 15.28 31.16 4.76
N ALA A 378 16.22 30.35 4.28
CA ALA A 378 17.65 30.56 4.49
C ALA A 378 18.32 30.50 3.12
N ASP A 379 19.28 31.39 2.87
CA ASP A 379 20.07 31.45 1.63
C ASP A 379 21.26 30.48 1.64
N LYS A 380 21.74 30.14 2.84
CA LYS A 380 22.93 29.31 3.07
C LYS A 380 22.72 28.34 4.24
N PRO A 381 23.47 27.21 4.26
CA PRO A 381 23.51 26.34 5.43
C PRO A 381 23.89 27.12 6.70
N TRP A 382 23.43 26.65 7.86
CA TRP A 382 23.78 27.19 9.18
C TRP A 382 23.35 28.64 9.44
N GLN A 383 22.38 29.17 8.69
CA GLN A 383 21.81 30.49 8.96
C GLN A 383 20.60 30.45 9.90
N LYS A 384 19.68 29.50 9.68
CA LYS A 384 18.46 29.33 10.48
C LYS A 384 18.26 27.85 10.80
N LEU A 385 18.12 27.55 12.07
CA LEU A 385 17.89 26.22 12.63
C LEU A 385 16.53 26.19 13.31
N GLY A 386 15.88 25.04 13.33
CA GLY A 386 14.66 24.80 14.10
C GLY A 386 14.80 23.59 15.01
N THR A 387 14.15 23.64 16.17
CA THR A 387 14.07 22.51 17.10
C THR A 387 12.68 22.38 17.70
N ASP A 388 12.32 21.16 18.06
CA ASP A 388 11.09 20.83 18.77
C ASP A 388 11.20 19.44 19.41
N VAL A 389 10.24 19.05 20.25
CA VAL A 389 10.19 17.71 20.85
C VAL A 389 8.96 16.96 20.36
N THR A 390 9.18 15.73 19.86
CA THR A 390 8.10 14.79 19.57
C THR A 390 8.24 13.53 20.42
N GLU A 391 7.12 12.81 20.61
CA GLU A 391 7.12 11.48 21.23
C GLU A 391 6.82 10.35 20.23
N VAL A 392 7.35 9.17 20.57
CA VAL A 392 7.05 7.87 19.96
C VAL A 392 6.82 6.82 21.06
N ASN A 393 5.93 5.86 20.81
CA ASN A 393 5.63 4.79 21.76
C ASN A 393 6.57 3.61 21.55
N CYS A 394 7.12 3.05 22.63
CA CYS A 394 7.89 1.81 22.67
C CYS A 394 7.25 0.84 23.68
N VAL A 395 7.64 -0.43 23.66
CA VAL A 395 7.07 -1.44 24.58
C VAL A 395 7.38 -1.19 26.05
N ASP A 396 8.51 -0.54 26.34
CA ASP A 396 8.98 -0.20 27.69
C ASP A 396 8.76 1.28 28.05
N GLY A 397 7.90 1.98 27.30
CA GLY A 397 7.48 3.36 27.59
C GLY A 397 7.64 4.33 26.43
N LYS A 398 7.44 5.62 26.69
CA LYS A 398 7.60 6.67 25.68
C LYS A 398 9.08 7.01 25.47
N LEU A 399 9.42 7.32 24.22
CA LEU A 399 10.70 7.92 23.84
C LEU A 399 10.44 9.32 23.27
N PHE A 400 11.15 10.31 23.79
CA PHE A 400 11.10 11.69 23.32
C PHE A 400 12.29 11.96 22.42
N ILE A 401 12.06 12.69 21.34
CA ILE A 401 13.02 12.94 20.25
C ILE A 401 13.07 14.45 20.02
N SER A 402 14.28 15.02 20.07
CA SER A 402 14.55 16.44 19.86
C SER A 402 15.60 16.61 18.75
N PRO A 403 15.19 16.84 17.49
CA PRO A 403 16.11 17.11 16.40
C PRO A 403 16.41 18.61 16.29
N VAL A 404 17.57 18.90 15.72
CA VAL A 404 17.86 20.21 15.12
C VAL A 404 17.69 20.07 13.62
N VAL A 405 16.97 21.00 12.98
CA VAL A 405 16.70 21.01 11.54
C VAL A 405 17.26 22.28 10.94
N ASP A 406 18.16 22.18 9.97
CA ASP A 406 18.60 23.34 9.20
C ASP A 406 17.53 23.72 8.17
N PHE A 407 17.07 24.97 8.20
CA PHE A 407 15.98 25.44 7.33
C PHE A 407 16.37 25.58 5.86
N TYR A 408 17.66 25.62 5.55
CA TYR A 408 18.18 25.72 4.19
C TYR A 408 17.74 24.54 3.32
N ASP A 409 18.09 23.32 3.74
CA ASP A 409 17.91 22.08 2.96
C ASP A 409 17.23 20.95 3.78
N GLY A 410 16.92 21.22 5.04
CA GLY A 410 16.36 20.27 5.98
C GLY A 410 17.38 19.29 6.54
N TYR A 411 18.68 19.56 6.47
CA TYR A 411 19.71 18.73 7.10
C TYR A 411 19.47 18.59 8.60
N ILE A 412 19.72 17.39 9.14
CA ILE A 412 19.58 17.09 10.56
C ILE A 412 20.98 16.91 11.15
N PRO A 413 21.62 17.97 11.68
CA PRO A 413 22.94 17.84 12.29
C PRO A 413 22.91 16.98 13.56
N VAL A 414 21.82 17.04 14.32
CA VAL A 414 21.70 16.37 15.63
C VAL A 414 20.28 15.86 15.85
N VAL A 415 20.17 14.70 16.49
CA VAL A 415 18.94 14.19 17.09
C VAL A 415 19.22 13.67 18.50
N ALA A 416 18.72 14.35 19.51
CA ALA A 416 18.78 13.86 20.89
C ALA A 416 17.53 13.04 21.21
N MET A 417 17.68 12.00 22.03
CA MET A 417 16.58 11.12 22.42
C MET A 417 16.67 10.74 23.89
N SER A 418 15.54 10.81 24.61
CA SER A 418 15.48 10.52 26.05
C SER A 418 14.16 9.86 26.44
N PRO A 419 14.14 9.02 27.51
CA PRO A 419 12.90 8.56 28.15
C PRO A 419 12.01 9.67 28.71
N THR A 420 12.55 10.87 28.98
CA THR A 420 11.85 12.00 29.59
C THR A 420 11.95 13.27 28.74
N PRO A 421 10.90 14.10 28.65
CA PRO A 421 10.93 15.37 27.94
C PRO A 421 11.34 16.49 28.91
N ASP A 422 12.55 16.40 29.44
CA ASP A 422 13.07 17.36 30.41
C ASP A 422 14.16 18.26 29.81
N THR A 423 14.67 19.18 30.62
CA THR A 423 15.74 20.07 30.21
C THR A 423 17.00 19.30 29.82
N GLY A 424 17.27 18.13 30.40
CA GLY A 424 18.43 17.29 30.07
C GLY A 424 18.45 16.89 28.60
N LEU A 425 17.31 16.47 28.04
CA LEU A 425 17.18 16.16 26.61
C LEU A 425 17.64 17.32 25.71
N VAL A 426 17.22 18.55 26.03
CA VAL A 426 17.56 19.74 25.25
C VAL A 426 19.03 20.14 25.45
N MET A 427 19.59 19.93 26.63
CA MET A 427 21.01 20.19 26.91
C MET A 427 21.91 19.22 26.11
N ASP A 428 21.58 17.93 26.12
CA ASP A 428 22.32 16.92 25.36
C ASP A 428 22.27 17.23 23.84
N MET A 429 21.13 17.70 23.35
CA MET A 429 20.98 18.18 21.97
C MET A 429 21.90 19.37 21.69
N MET A 430 21.94 20.34 22.60
CA MET A 430 22.77 21.54 22.44
C MET A 430 24.26 21.24 22.51
N ASP A 431 24.70 20.35 23.39
CA ASP A 431 26.11 19.94 23.51
C ASP A 431 26.56 19.23 22.23
N GLN A 432 25.72 18.36 21.67
CA GLN A 432 25.97 17.75 20.36
C GLN A 432 25.97 18.80 19.25
N LEU A 433 25.06 19.77 19.26
CA LEU A 433 24.98 20.81 18.22
C LEU A 433 26.25 21.66 18.21
N LYS A 434 26.77 22.04 19.38
CA LYS A 434 28.02 22.82 19.50
C LYS A 434 29.21 22.12 18.85
N ALA A 435 29.27 20.78 18.91
CA ALA A 435 30.32 20.01 18.25
C ALA A 435 30.20 19.98 16.71
N HIS A 436 29.03 20.29 16.16
CA HIS A 436 28.77 20.29 14.71
C HIS A 436 28.72 21.69 14.10
N LEU A 437 28.68 22.76 14.91
CA LEU A 437 28.63 24.12 14.42
C LEU A 437 29.94 24.47 13.68
N PRO A 438 29.88 24.99 12.45
CA PRO A 438 31.05 25.53 11.78
C PRO A 438 31.68 26.67 12.58
N GLU A 439 33.00 26.82 12.47
CA GLU A 439 33.72 27.89 13.15
C GLU A 439 33.16 29.28 12.75
N GLY A 440 32.83 30.09 13.75
CA GLY A 440 32.27 31.43 13.55
C GLY A 440 30.78 31.47 13.17
N ALA A 441 30.10 30.34 12.99
CA ALA A 441 28.68 30.32 12.69
C ALA A 441 27.85 30.75 13.91
N ARG A 442 26.92 31.70 13.69
CA ARG A 442 25.95 32.18 14.71
C ARG A 442 24.51 32.09 14.17
N PRO A 443 23.98 30.86 13.94
CA PRO A 443 22.64 30.71 13.40
C PRO A 443 21.56 31.28 14.32
N ILE A 444 20.42 31.62 13.72
CA ILE A 444 19.17 31.75 14.45
C ILE A 444 18.70 30.34 14.84
N ILE A 445 18.31 30.12 16.10
CA ILE A 445 17.66 28.89 16.55
C ILE A 445 16.20 29.16 16.90
N HIS A 446 15.30 28.59 16.12
CA HIS A 446 13.86 28.71 16.27
C HIS A 446 13.30 27.51 17.05
N SER A 447 12.44 27.76 18.04
CA SER A 447 11.70 26.70 18.73
C SER A 447 10.24 27.07 18.95
N ASP A 448 9.44 26.09 19.35
CA ASP A 448 8.11 26.36 19.86
C ASP A 448 8.17 27.08 21.23
N ARG A 449 7.00 27.44 21.78
CA ARG A 449 6.88 28.04 23.11
C ARG A 449 6.88 27.03 24.24
N GLY A 450 7.40 25.83 24.01
CA GLY A 450 7.53 24.79 25.02
C GLY A 450 8.26 25.31 26.25
N MET A 451 7.92 24.76 27.41
CA MET A 451 8.58 25.17 28.66
C MET A 451 10.10 24.95 28.60
N LEU A 452 10.55 23.89 27.94
CA LEU A 452 11.97 23.53 27.81
C LEU A 452 12.81 24.68 27.23
N TYR A 453 12.30 25.37 26.22
CA TYR A 453 12.98 26.47 25.51
C TYR A 453 12.84 27.84 26.18
N ARG A 454 12.30 27.89 27.41
CA ARG A 454 12.16 29.12 28.20
C ARG A 454 12.86 29.05 29.56
N THR A 455 13.60 27.98 29.81
CA THR A 455 14.38 27.81 31.05
C THR A 455 15.60 28.73 31.07
N HIS A 456 16.04 29.13 32.26
CA HIS A 456 17.30 29.86 32.43
C HIS A 456 18.48 29.09 31.83
N ARG A 457 18.49 27.77 32.05
CA ARG A 457 19.50 26.85 31.52
C ARG A 457 19.53 26.83 29.98
N TRP A 458 18.37 26.89 29.31
CA TRP A 458 18.31 27.04 27.85
C TRP A 458 18.99 28.33 27.40
N VAL A 459 18.63 29.46 28.02
CA VAL A 459 19.20 30.77 27.69
C VAL A 459 20.71 30.77 27.87
N GLU A 460 21.24 30.23 28.98
CA GLU A 460 22.68 30.09 29.20
C GLU A 460 23.38 29.29 28.10
N THR A 461 22.71 28.25 27.60
CA THR A 461 23.33 27.33 26.62
C THR A 461 23.45 27.94 25.22
N ILE A 462 22.57 28.89 24.89
CA ILE A 462 22.60 29.65 23.63
C ILE A 462 23.32 30.99 23.74
N THR A 463 23.74 31.40 24.94
CA THR A 463 24.62 32.56 25.13
C THR A 463 26.08 32.21 24.92
N ASP A 464 26.85 33.15 24.38
CA ASP A 464 28.29 33.08 24.21
C ASP A 464 28.95 33.48 25.55
N SER A 465 29.45 32.50 26.30
CA SER A 465 30.09 32.72 27.60
C SER A 465 31.43 33.45 27.50
N SER A 466 32.01 33.57 26.31
CA SER A 466 33.24 34.34 26.08
C SER A 466 33.00 35.83 25.95
N HIS A 467 31.75 36.24 25.72
CA HIS A 467 31.38 37.63 25.55
C HIS A 467 31.25 38.33 26.91
N ASP A 468 32.17 39.25 27.20
CA ASP A 468 32.10 40.09 28.38
C ASP A 468 30.95 41.11 28.25
N THR A 469 29.85 40.83 28.94
CA THR A 469 28.66 41.68 28.96
C THR A 469 28.86 42.95 29.78
N THR A 470 29.88 43.02 30.64
CA THR A 470 30.13 44.16 31.52
C THR A 470 30.85 45.30 30.82
N THR A 471 31.66 44.99 29.80
CA THR A 471 32.39 45.97 29.00
C THR A 471 31.74 46.23 27.64
N CYS A 472 30.75 45.42 27.25
CA CYS A 472 30.02 45.63 26.01
C CYS A 472 28.98 46.74 26.13
N ARG A 473 29.19 47.84 25.40
CA ARG A 473 28.26 48.99 25.31
C ARG A 473 26.81 48.59 24.95
N LEU A 474 26.62 47.59 24.09
CA LEU A 474 25.29 47.10 23.73
C LEU A 474 24.63 46.37 24.90
N CYS A 475 25.38 45.53 25.62
CA CYS A 475 24.88 44.83 26.79
C CYS A 475 24.57 45.79 27.96
N GLU A 476 25.45 46.77 28.20
CA GLU A 476 25.29 47.80 29.24
C GLU A 476 24.02 48.64 29.04
N THR A 477 23.73 49.01 27.79
CA THR A 477 22.54 49.80 27.42
C THR A 477 21.27 48.96 27.30
N GLY A 478 21.33 47.65 27.57
CA GLY A 478 20.21 46.73 27.39
C GLY A 478 19.74 46.63 25.92
N GLN A 479 20.64 46.83 24.95
CA GLN A 479 20.41 46.76 23.50
C GLN A 479 20.91 45.44 22.88
N PHE A 480 20.44 45.12 21.66
CA PHE A 480 20.81 43.88 20.96
C PHE A 480 22.30 43.74 20.69
N CYS A 481 22.94 42.90 21.50
CA CYS A 481 24.29 42.43 21.27
C CYS A 481 24.26 41.09 20.51
N PRO A 482 24.59 41.07 19.21
CA PRO A 482 24.76 39.81 18.48
C PRO A 482 25.90 38.97 19.07
N ASN A 483 26.90 39.62 19.65
CA ASN A 483 28.08 38.95 20.21
C ASN A 483 27.78 38.23 21.53
N LYS A 484 26.70 38.58 22.23
CA LYS A 484 26.23 37.89 23.45
C LYS A 484 25.71 36.48 23.15
N TRP A 485 25.28 36.22 21.93
CA TRP A 485 24.58 34.99 21.57
C TRP A 485 25.51 34.08 20.77
N LEU A 486 25.63 32.83 21.23
CA LEU A 486 26.20 31.75 20.44
C LEU A 486 25.22 31.37 19.32
N LEU A 487 23.94 31.24 19.68
CA LEU A 487 22.82 31.08 18.75
C LEU A 487 21.79 32.17 19.04
N ILE A 488 21.27 32.83 18.00
CA ILE A 488 20.29 33.91 18.15
C ILE A 488 18.90 33.27 18.41
N PRO A 489 18.26 33.49 19.57
CA PRO A 489 16.98 32.84 19.87
C PRO A 489 15.83 33.37 19.01
N SER A 490 14.93 32.47 18.60
CA SER A 490 13.65 32.75 17.96
C SER A 490 12.56 31.81 18.49
N LEU A 491 11.33 32.30 18.70
CA LEU A 491 10.23 31.51 19.29
C LEU A 491 8.93 31.66 18.48
N SER A 492 8.15 30.58 18.34
CA SER A 492 6.84 30.59 17.66
C SER A 492 5.81 31.51 18.31
N ARG A 493 4.69 31.79 17.64
CA ARG A 493 3.54 32.51 18.21
C ARG A 493 2.66 31.61 19.06
N LYS A 494 1.97 32.21 20.03
CA LYS A 494 1.08 31.46 20.92
C LYS A 494 -0.11 30.91 20.13
N GLY A 495 -0.28 29.59 20.14
CA GLY A 495 -1.40 28.92 19.46
C GLY A 495 -1.26 28.86 17.93
N THR A 496 -0.08 29.15 17.38
CA THR A 496 0.17 29.09 15.93
C THR A 496 1.18 28.00 15.61
N SER A 497 0.69 26.76 15.48
CA SER A 497 1.53 25.60 15.13
C SER A 497 2.21 25.72 13.76
N GLY A 498 1.71 26.59 12.88
CA GLY A 498 2.30 26.84 11.56
C GLY A 498 3.71 27.45 11.59
N ASP A 499 4.10 28.10 12.69
CA ASP A 499 5.41 28.76 12.79
C ASP A 499 6.55 27.75 12.98
N ASN A 500 6.25 26.48 13.30
CA ASN A 500 7.26 25.41 13.38
C ASN A 500 7.14 24.37 12.25
N ALA A 501 6.50 24.76 11.14
CA ALA A 501 6.13 23.83 10.05
C ALA A 501 7.31 23.06 9.43
N ARG A 502 8.53 23.61 9.45
CA ARG A 502 9.74 22.93 8.95
C ARG A 502 10.09 21.72 9.82
N VAL A 503 10.08 21.88 11.15
CA VAL A 503 10.37 20.80 12.09
C VAL A 503 9.23 19.78 12.13
N GLU A 504 7.98 20.26 12.13
CA GLU A 504 6.80 19.40 12.00
C GLU A 504 6.79 18.61 10.68
N GLY A 505 7.23 19.22 9.58
CA GLY A 505 7.40 18.57 8.29
C GLY A 505 8.45 17.44 8.34
N PHE A 506 9.54 17.65 9.08
CA PHE A 506 10.50 16.59 9.36
C PHE A 506 9.87 15.46 10.19
N PHE A 507 9.20 15.77 11.30
CA PHE A 507 8.53 14.75 12.12
C PHE A 507 7.51 13.93 11.34
N GLY A 508 6.68 14.59 10.53
CA GLY A 508 5.72 13.92 9.66
C GLY A 508 6.40 12.98 8.67
N THR A 509 7.50 13.43 8.06
CA THR A 509 8.30 12.61 7.13
C THR A 509 8.94 11.42 7.85
N MET A 510 9.65 11.67 8.96
CA MET A 510 10.31 10.66 9.77
C MET A 510 9.32 9.62 10.26
N LYS A 511 8.22 10.04 10.89
CA LYS A 511 7.21 9.10 11.40
C LYS A 511 6.57 8.29 10.28
N GLN A 512 6.30 8.91 9.12
CA GLN A 512 5.71 8.20 7.99
C GLN A 512 6.66 7.17 7.36
N GLU A 513 7.94 7.52 7.20
CA GLU A 513 8.92 6.65 6.53
C GLU A 513 9.52 5.62 7.51
N CYS A 514 9.71 5.99 8.77
CA CYS A 514 10.41 5.19 9.77
C CYS A 514 9.47 4.43 10.72
N ILE A 515 8.25 4.91 11.01
CA ILE A 515 7.44 4.35 12.12
C ILE A 515 6.08 3.81 11.65
N TYR A 516 5.33 4.60 10.88
CA TYR A 516 3.94 4.27 10.57
C TYR A 516 3.81 3.12 9.58
N GLY A 517 2.88 2.21 9.89
CA GLY A 517 2.61 1.02 9.08
C GLY A 517 3.69 -0.06 9.20
N ARG A 518 4.54 0.00 10.22
CA ARG A 518 5.60 -0.97 10.53
C ARG A 518 5.31 -1.66 11.86
N PRO A 519 4.62 -2.82 11.85
CA PRO A 519 4.31 -3.56 13.06
C PRO A 519 5.55 -3.88 13.91
N GLU A 520 6.70 -4.06 13.26
CA GLU A 520 7.98 -4.29 13.92
C GLU A 520 8.38 -3.15 14.88
N THR A 521 8.00 -1.92 14.58
CA THR A 521 8.32 -0.75 15.41
C THR A 521 7.45 -0.66 16.67
N GLU A 522 6.26 -1.27 16.64
CA GLU A 522 5.34 -1.29 17.79
C GLU A 522 5.84 -2.23 18.91
N LEU A 523 6.77 -3.14 18.57
CA LEU A 523 7.36 -4.12 19.49
C LEU A 523 8.77 -3.73 19.97
N MET A 524 9.33 -2.63 19.46
CA MET A 524 10.69 -2.21 19.83
C MET A 524 10.72 -1.60 21.23
N THR A 525 11.78 -1.93 21.96
CA THR A 525 12.20 -1.21 23.18
C THR A 525 12.74 0.18 22.83
N ARG A 526 12.82 1.09 23.81
CA ARG A 526 13.43 2.42 23.65
C ARG A 526 14.86 2.32 23.12
N ALA A 527 15.64 1.36 23.61
CA ALA A 527 17.03 1.17 23.17
C ALA A 527 17.12 0.75 21.69
N GLU A 528 16.21 -0.11 21.23
CA GLU A 528 16.12 -0.50 19.81
C GLU A 528 15.62 0.66 18.95
N MET A 529 14.62 1.39 19.43
CA MET A 529 14.05 2.56 18.76
C MET A 529 15.09 3.67 18.58
N ILE A 530 15.94 3.93 19.59
CA ILE A 530 17.06 4.88 19.49
C ILE A 530 18.00 4.49 18.34
N ARG A 531 18.45 3.22 18.30
CA ARG A 531 19.32 2.74 17.21
C ARG A 531 18.63 2.84 15.85
N TYR A 532 17.32 2.59 15.82
CA TYR A 532 16.54 2.60 14.59
C TYR A 532 16.36 4.02 14.03
N ILE A 533 16.05 5.00 14.89
CA ILE A 533 15.94 6.42 14.51
C ILE A 533 17.31 6.97 14.08
N ASN A 534 18.39 6.63 14.78
CA ASN A 534 19.74 7.05 14.37
C ASN A 534 20.09 6.56 12.96
N ARG A 535 19.81 5.29 12.64
CA ARG A 535 19.98 4.77 11.27
C ARG A 535 19.09 5.50 10.26
N TYR A 536 17.88 5.87 10.64
CA TYR A 536 17.00 6.64 9.76
C TYR A 536 17.53 8.06 9.51
N VAL A 537 18.07 8.74 10.51
CA VAL A 537 18.63 10.09 10.33
C VAL A 537 19.88 10.04 9.44
N ASP A 538 20.72 9.03 9.60
CA ASP A 538 21.85 8.76 8.70
C ASP A 538 21.37 8.56 7.25
N PHE A 539 20.40 7.66 7.03
CA PHE A 539 19.73 7.50 5.73
C PHE A 539 19.15 8.81 5.22
N TYR A 540 18.46 9.60 6.06
CA TYR A 540 17.80 10.86 5.69
C TYR A 540 18.79 11.89 5.15
N ASN A 541 19.97 11.99 5.76
CA ASN A 541 21.01 12.94 5.37
C ASN A 541 21.84 12.43 4.18
N HIS A 542 22.26 11.16 4.20
CA HIS A 542 23.30 10.64 3.32
C HIS A 542 22.78 9.86 2.12
N GLU A 543 21.60 9.24 2.21
CA GLU A 543 21.08 8.31 1.20
C GLU A 543 19.73 8.74 0.59
N ARG A 544 18.92 9.49 1.35
CA ARG A 544 17.56 9.86 0.97
C ARG A 544 17.56 10.86 -0.18
N LEU A 545 17.01 10.44 -1.32
CA LEU A 545 16.90 11.25 -2.53
C LEU A 545 15.81 12.32 -2.39
N LYS A 546 16.22 13.59 -2.48
CA LYS A 546 15.34 14.77 -2.51
C LYS A 546 15.35 15.40 -3.89
N SER A 547 14.14 15.70 -4.39
CA SER A 547 13.94 16.42 -5.66
C SER A 547 13.83 17.94 -5.50
N THR A 548 13.89 18.45 -4.28
CA THR A 548 13.71 19.87 -3.97
C THR A 548 15.03 20.62 -3.86
N LEU A 549 16.17 19.93 -3.95
CA LEU A 549 17.50 20.52 -3.75
C LEU A 549 18.15 20.97 -5.07
N THR A 550 17.94 20.22 -6.15
CA THR A 550 18.50 20.50 -7.48
C THR A 550 17.52 20.07 -8.57
N GLU A 551 17.79 20.42 -9.83
CA GLU A 551 17.14 19.76 -10.96
C GLU A 551 17.53 18.27 -10.95
N GLY A 552 16.57 17.39 -10.64
CA GLY A 552 16.78 15.95 -10.47
C GLY A 552 16.66 15.48 -9.02
N TYR A 553 17.43 14.45 -8.64
CA TYR A 553 17.43 13.91 -7.28
C TYR A 553 18.86 13.80 -6.74
N THR A 554 19.09 14.41 -5.58
CA THR A 554 20.36 14.32 -4.85
C THR A 554 20.11 14.05 -3.37
N THR A 555 21.15 13.66 -2.63
CA THR A 555 21.07 13.55 -1.16
C THR A 555 21.49 14.88 -0.52
N ILE A 556 21.10 15.12 0.72
CA ILE A 556 21.46 16.38 1.41
C ILE A 556 22.99 16.47 1.54
N ALA A 557 23.64 15.38 1.93
CA ALA A 557 25.08 15.31 2.04
C ALA A 557 25.80 15.62 0.71
N GLN A 558 25.35 15.04 -0.40
CA GLN A 558 25.92 15.33 -1.72
C GLN A 558 25.70 16.78 -2.15
N TYR A 559 24.52 17.34 -1.83
CA TYR A 559 24.20 18.73 -2.11
C TYR A 559 25.12 19.69 -1.33
N ARG A 560 25.29 19.47 -0.01
CA ARG A 560 26.20 20.27 0.83
C ARG A 560 27.66 20.11 0.41
N GLN A 561 28.11 18.90 0.09
CA GLN A 561 29.46 18.66 -0.42
C GLN A 561 29.73 19.46 -1.71
N ALA A 562 28.75 19.57 -2.61
CA ALA A 562 28.88 20.38 -3.82
C ALA A 562 28.94 21.90 -3.53
N LEU A 563 28.39 22.35 -2.40
CA LEU A 563 28.49 23.74 -1.92
C LEU A 563 29.82 24.04 -1.21
N SER A 564 30.68 23.04 -1.01
CA SER A 564 31.92 23.13 -0.21
C SER A 564 31.67 23.50 1.26
N VAL A 565 30.56 23.03 1.84
CA VAL A 565 30.15 23.27 3.24
C VAL A 565 29.95 21.96 3.99
#